data_AF-A0A2N2RW34-F1
#
_entry.id   AF-A0A2N2RW34-F1
#
_cell.length_a   1.000
_cell.length_b   1.000
_cell.length_c   1.000
_cell.angle_alpha   90.00
_cell.angle_beta   90.00
_cell.angle_gamma   90.00
#
_symmetry.space_group_name_H-M   'P 1'
#
loop_
_entity.id
_entity.type
_entity.pdbx_description
1 polymer ?
#
loop_
_entity_poly.entity_id
_entity_poly.type
_entity_poly.pdbx_seq_one_letter_code
_entity_poly.pdbx_strand_id
1 'polypeptide(L)'
;MSAAVLAVGVLLLILLFLVRESWPALQRIGLYRFVSDAGWHPLEGAFNLAPMLIATFAAALGAILIAGPIGIASAVFGRFYAPPVIAETFRRMVALLAGIPSVVFGLWGLTVLVPIIAKWQPPGASLLAGMLILAFMVLPTVALTADAALKAVPKQYLHGANALGISQAGLIFNVAIPAARSGLIGGILLATARALGETMAVLMVAGNVVQVPNSLFDPVRVLTANIALEMAYATTEHRSALFVSGLALMLLVVGLAAMAGKLGGRLHG
;
A
#
# COMPACT_ATOMS: atom_id res chain seq x y z
N MET A 1 -26.40 -0.11 -9.53
CA MET A 1 -25.73 -0.81 -10.65
C MET A 1 -24.95 0.14 -11.56
N SER A 2 -25.48 1.32 -11.89
CA SER A 2 -24.82 2.30 -12.79
C SER A 2 -23.43 2.78 -12.31
N ALA A 3 -23.24 3.02 -11.00
CA ALA A 3 -21.96 3.46 -10.45
C ALA A 3 -20.85 2.40 -10.53
N ALA A 4 -21.19 1.13 -10.32
CA ALA A 4 -20.23 0.02 -10.42
C ALA A 4 -19.78 -0.21 -11.86
N VAL A 5 -20.73 -0.15 -12.82
CA VAL A 5 -20.42 -0.24 -14.26
C VAL A 5 -19.52 0.92 -14.69
N LEU A 6 -19.81 2.13 -14.23
CA LEU A 6 -18.99 3.30 -14.53
C LEU A 6 -17.56 3.17 -13.97
N ALA A 7 -17.42 2.72 -12.71
CA ALA A 7 -16.10 2.51 -12.11
C ALA A 7 -15.26 1.47 -12.87
N VAL A 8 -15.87 0.34 -13.25
CA VAL A 8 -15.22 -0.69 -14.07
C VAL A 8 -14.87 -0.14 -15.46
N GLY A 9 -15.76 0.63 -16.08
CA GLY A 9 -15.50 1.28 -17.37
C GLY A 9 -14.31 2.23 -17.32
N VAL A 10 -14.21 3.07 -16.29
CA VAL A 10 -13.07 3.98 -16.10
C VAL A 10 -11.76 3.20 -15.88
N LEU A 11 -11.77 2.16 -15.07
CA LEU A 11 -10.60 1.31 -14.86
C LEU A 11 -10.12 0.64 -16.15
N LEU A 12 -11.05 0.14 -16.97
CA LEU A 12 -10.73 -0.45 -18.28
C LEU A 12 -10.16 0.61 -19.24
N LEU A 13 -10.71 1.82 -19.25
CA LEU A 13 -10.18 2.91 -20.08
C LEU A 13 -8.75 3.29 -19.67
N ILE A 14 -8.46 3.39 -18.37
CA ILE A 14 -7.10 3.66 -17.85
C ILE A 14 -6.15 2.53 -18.28
N LEU A 15 -6.58 1.27 -18.14
CA LEU A 15 -5.76 0.12 -18.52
C LEU A 15 -5.47 0.09 -20.02
N LEU A 16 -6.48 0.33 -20.86
CA LEU A 16 -6.32 0.42 -22.32
C LEU A 16 -5.40 1.58 -22.71
N PHE A 17 -5.50 2.72 -22.04
CA PHE A 17 -4.62 3.86 -22.25
C PHE A 17 -3.16 3.52 -21.90
N LEU A 18 -2.91 2.91 -20.74
CA LEU A 18 -1.58 2.47 -20.36
C LEU A 18 -1.01 1.48 -21.38
N VAL A 19 -1.79 0.47 -21.80
CA VAL A 19 -1.34 -0.50 -22.82
C VAL A 19 -0.98 0.20 -24.13
N ARG A 20 -1.81 1.14 -24.59
CA ARG A 20 -1.57 1.89 -25.82
C ARG A 20 -0.28 2.71 -25.77
N GLU A 21 -0.04 3.41 -24.67
CA GLU A 21 1.16 4.27 -24.51
C GLU A 21 2.43 3.46 -24.19
N SER A 22 2.30 2.29 -23.55
CA SER A 22 3.40 1.34 -23.34
C SER A 22 3.81 0.59 -24.60
N TRP A 23 2.91 0.43 -25.57
CA TRP A 23 3.12 -0.41 -26.75
C TRP A 23 4.38 -0.08 -27.55
N PRO A 24 4.72 1.19 -27.85
CA PRO A 24 5.94 1.53 -28.59
C PRO A 24 7.22 1.08 -27.87
N ALA A 25 7.28 1.24 -26.54
CA ALA A 25 8.42 0.78 -25.74
C ALA A 25 8.54 -0.75 -25.77
N LEU A 26 7.42 -1.46 -25.64
CA LEU A 26 7.41 -2.92 -25.66
C LEU A 26 7.88 -3.50 -27.00
N GLN A 27 7.55 -2.85 -28.11
CA GLN A 27 8.00 -3.28 -29.44
C GLN A 27 9.48 -2.97 -29.71
N ARG A 28 9.98 -1.81 -29.27
CA ARG A 28 11.34 -1.35 -29.58
C ARG A 28 12.39 -1.86 -28.61
N ILE A 29 12.09 -1.83 -27.31
CA ILE A 29 13.01 -2.20 -26.24
C ILE A 29 12.89 -3.70 -25.94
N GLY A 30 11.68 -4.24 -25.97
CA GLY A 30 11.39 -5.63 -25.59
C GLY A 30 11.32 -5.83 -24.07
N LEU A 31 10.54 -6.82 -23.64
CA LEU A 31 10.29 -7.10 -22.21
C LEU A 31 11.55 -7.51 -21.43
N TYR A 32 12.50 -8.17 -22.09
CA TYR A 32 13.70 -8.72 -21.45
C TYR A 32 14.56 -7.63 -20.81
N ARG A 33 14.77 -6.53 -21.54
CA ARG A 33 15.65 -5.42 -21.15
C ARG A 33 15.16 -4.68 -19.90
N PHE A 34 13.86 -4.69 -19.64
CA PHE A 34 13.29 -4.12 -18.42
C PHE A 34 13.66 -4.87 -17.14
N VAL A 35 14.26 -6.06 -17.26
CA VAL A 35 14.72 -6.88 -16.11
C VAL A 35 16.22 -7.15 -16.18
N SER A 36 16.78 -7.29 -17.40
CA SER A 36 18.16 -7.71 -17.61
C SER A 36 19.18 -6.58 -17.71
N ASP A 37 18.76 -5.36 -18.04
CA ASP A 37 19.70 -4.25 -18.25
C ASP A 37 20.45 -3.90 -16.96
N ALA A 38 21.67 -3.36 -17.08
CA ALA A 38 22.55 -3.09 -15.93
C ALA A 38 21.99 -2.05 -14.94
N GLY A 39 21.06 -1.20 -15.39
CA GLY A 39 20.46 -0.15 -14.57
C GLY A 39 19.36 0.61 -15.30
N TRP A 40 18.92 1.70 -14.68
CA TRP A 40 17.95 2.63 -15.25
C TRP A 40 18.68 3.89 -15.71
N HIS A 41 19.06 3.90 -16.99
CA HIS A 41 19.72 5.02 -17.66
C HIS A 41 19.06 5.25 -19.03
N PRO A 42 17.87 5.88 -19.08
CA PRO A 42 17.10 6.05 -20.31
C PRO A 42 17.85 6.79 -21.42
N LEU A 43 18.77 7.69 -21.07
CA LEU A 43 19.62 8.44 -22.02
C LEU A 43 20.69 7.56 -22.68
N GLU A 44 21.12 6.51 -22.00
CA GLU A 44 22.09 5.52 -22.48
C GLU A 44 21.39 4.28 -23.06
N GLY A 45 20.06 4.32 -23.13
CA GLY A 45 19.23 3.24 -23.65
C GLY A 45 19.06 2.06 -22.70
N ALA A 46 19.36 2.18 -21.40
CA ALA A 46 19.16 1.14 -20.40
C ALA A 46 17.88 1.36 -19.57
N PHE A 47 17.01 0.35 -19.46
CA PHE A 47 15.65 0.52 -18.94
C PHE A 47 15.27 -0.45 -17.80
N ASN A 48 16.21 -0.84 -16.94
CA ASN A 48 15.91 -1.82 -15.89
C ASN A 48 14.91 -1.29 -14.84
N LEU A 49 13.73 -1.90 -14.77
CA LEU A 49 12.65 -1.59 -13.82
C LEU A 49 12.62 -2.54 -12.62
N ALA A 50 13.30 -3.68 -12.68
CA ALA A 50 13.24 -4.70 -11.65
C ALA A 50 13.63 -4.18 -10.25
N PRO A 51 14.69 -3.37 -10.07
CA PRO A 51 15.02 -2.79 -8.77
C PRO A 51 13.88 -1.97 -8.16
N MET A 52 13.19 -1.19 -8.99
CA MET A 52 12.10 -0.33 -8.53
C MET A 52 10.83 -1.12 -8.22
N LEU A 53 10.54 -2.17 -8.99
CA LEU A 53 9.46 -3.12 -8.69
C LEU A 53 9.67 -3.78 -7.32
N ILE A 54 10.89 -4.28 -7.08
CA ILE A 54 11.27 -4.90 -5.81
C ILE A 54 11.15 -3.88 -4.67
N ALA A 55 11.68 -2.67 -4.83
CA ALA A 55 11.59 -1.61 -3.82
C ALA A 55 10.14 -1.23 -3.51
N THR A 56 9.29 -1.09 -4.54
CA THR A 56 7.87 -0.75 -4.38
C THR A 56 7.12 -1.82 -3.60
N PHE A 57 7.34 -3.09 -3.96
CA PHE A 57 6.73 -4.21 -3.25
C PHE A 57 7.24 -4.33 -1.81
N ALA A 58 8.56 -4.25 -1.60
CA ALA A 58 9.17 -4.32 -0.28
C ALA A 58 8.68 -3.19 0.64
N ALA A 59 8.61 -1.95 0.14
CA ALA A 59 8.13 -0.81 0.91
C ALA A 59 6.65 -0.98 1.33
N ALA A 60 5.79 -1.37 0.39
CA ALA A 60 4.38 -1.61 0.68
C ALA A 60 4.16 -2.79 1.64
N LEU A 61 4.89 -3.90 1.44
CA LEU A 61 4.81 -5.05 2.32
C LEU A 61 5.28 -4.70 3.74
N GLY A 62 6.43 -4.04 3.87
CA GLY A 62 6.95 -3.59 5.16
C GLY A 62 5.99 -2.64 5.88
N ALA A 63 5.38 -1.71 5.15
CA ALA A 63 4.37 -0.81 5.71
C ALA A 63 3.16 -1.58 6.26
N ILE A 64 2.67 -2.59 5.55
CA ILE A 64 1.51 -3.38 5.95
C ILE A 64 1.83 -4.36 7.09
N LEU A 65 3.03 -4.91 7.13
CA LEU A 65 3.49 -5.73 8.25
C LEU A 65 3.50 -4.96 9.58
N ILE A 66 3.68 -3.64 9.52
CA ILE A 66 3.63 -2.75 10.69
C ILE A 66 2.19 -2.25 10.94
N ALA A 67 1.58 -1.63 9.94
CA ALA A 67 0.28 -0.97 10.08
C ALA A 67 -0.89 -1.95 10.21
N GLY A 68 -0.78 -3.13 9.58
CA GLY A 68 -1.80 -4.19 9.61
C GLY A 68 -2.14 -4.64 11.03
N PRO A 69 -1.16 -5.21 11.77
CA PRO A 69 -1.38 -5.66 13.15
C PRO A 69 -1.81 -4.52 14.07
N ILE A 70 -1.16 -3.35 13.99
CA ILE A 70 -1.45 -2.22 14.87
C ILE A 70 -2.87 -1.67 14.61
N GLY A 71 -3.25 -1.53 13.35
CA GLY A 71 -4.59 -1.04 12.98
C GLY A 71 -5.68 -2.00 13.43
N ILE A 72 -5.52 -3.31 13.19
CA ILE A 72 -6.46 -4.34 13.65
C ILE A 72 -6.54 -4.37 15.17
N ALA A 73 -5.40 -4.35 15.87
CA ALA A 73 -5.36 -4.31 17.33
C ALA A 73 -6.10 -3.09 17.88
N SER A 74 -5.93 -1.91 17.27
CA SER A 74 -6.65 -0.69 17.67
C SER A 74 -8.16 -0.83 17.49
N ALA A 75 -8.61 -1.48 16.41
CA ALA A 75 -10.02 -1.71 16.13
C ALA A 75 -10.63 -2.72 17.13
N VAL A 76 -9.90 -3.80 17.45
CA VAL A 76 -10.29 -4.77 18.48
C VAL A 76 -10.40 -4.09 19.84
N PHE A 77 -9.40 -3.28 20.21
CA PHE A 77 -9.41 -2.50 21.45
C PHE A 77 -10.62 -1.57 21.51
N GLY A 78 -10.83 -0.77 20.47
CA GLY A 78 -11.95 0.16 20.37
C GLY A 78 -13.33 -0.51 20.41
N ARG A 79 -13.44 -1.75 19.94
CA ARG A 79 -14.72 -2.48 19.88
C ARG A 79 -15.05 -3.24 21.16
N PHE A 80 -14.06 -3.91 21.75
CA PHE A 80 -14.30 -4.88 22.82
C PHE A 80 -13.85 -4.41 24.20
N TYR A 81 -12.81 -3.57 24.28
CA TYR A 81 -12.21 -3.19 25.57
C TYR A 81 -12.48 -1.73 25.95
N ALA A 82 -12.53 -0.82 24.97
CA ALA A 82 -12.66 0.61 25.23
C ALA A 82 -14.09 1.01 25.60
N PRO A 83 -14.27 1.91 26.59
CA PRO A 83 -15.53 2.60 26.82
C PRO A 83 -16.02 3.35 25.57
N PRO A 84 -17.34 3.51 25.36
CA PRO A 84 -17.90 4.09 24.14
C PRO A 84 -17.33 5.47 23.78
N VAL A 85 -17.08 6.31 24.78
CA VAL A 85 -16.52 7.66 24.62
C VAL A 85 -15.08 7.60 24.11
N ILE A 86 -14.25 6.74 24.69
CA ILE A 86 -12.84 6.57 24.29
C ILE A 86 -12.77 6.02 22.87
N ALA A 87 -13.58 5.00 22.57
CA ALA A 87 -13.64 4.40 21.24
C ALA A 87 -14.05 5.41 20.16
N GLU A 88 -15.03 6.27 20.47
CA GLU A 88 -15.52 7.30 19.55
C GLU A 88 -14.50 8.42 19.32
N THR A 89 -13.89 8.91 20.39
CA THR A 89 -12.82 9.91 20.30
C THR A 89 -11.63 9.38 19.50
N PHE A 90 -11.20 8.15 19.78
CA PHE A 90 -10.10 7.52 19.04
C PHE A 90 -10.43 7.39 17.55
N ARG A 91 -11.64 6.91 17.19
CA ARG A 91 -12.06 6.84 15.78
C ARG A 91 -12.03 8.20 15.09
N ARG A 92 -12.47 9.27 15.76
CA ARG A 92 -12.41 10.63 15.23
C ARG A 92 -10.96 11.09 15.01
N MET A 93 -10.06 10.84 15.97
CA MET A 93 -8.64 11.15 15.81
C MET A 93 -8.00 10.41 14.64
N VAL A 94 -8.30 9.11 14.49
CA VAL A 94 -7.83 8.31 13.36
C VAL A 94 -8.41 8.83 12.03
N ALA A 95 -9.68 9.22 11.99
CA ALA A 95 -10.29 9.82 10.81
C ALA A 95 -9.64 11.16 10.42
N LEU A 96 -9.29 11.99 11.41
CA LEU A 96 -8.52 13.22 11.18
C LEU A 96 -7.12 12.92 10.63
N LEU A 97 -6.45 11.90 11.17
CA LEU A 97 -5.14 11.45 10.68
C LEU A 97 -5.20 10.97 9.23
N ALA A 98 -6.29 10.29 8.83
CA ALA A 98 -6.51 9.86 7.44
C ALA A 98 -6.71 11.02 6.46
N GLY A 99 -7.12 12.20 6.95
CA GLY A 99 -7.33 13.42 6.17
C GLY A 99 -6.06 14.23 5.92
N ILE A 100 -4.94 13.89 6.57
CA ILE A 100 -3.66 14.59 6.38
C ILE A 100 -3.12 14.27 4.97
N PRO A 101 -2.74 15.28 4.17
CA PRO A 101 -2.13 15.07 2.86
C PRO A 101 -0.81 14.28 2.95
N SER A 102 -0.54 13.39 1.99
CA SER A 102 0.64 12.51 2.05
C SER A 102 1.97 13.27 2.02
N VAL A 103 2.02 14.42 1.35
CA VAL A 103 3.20 15.31 1.33
C VAL A 103 3.58 15.83 2.73
N VAL A 104 2.61 16.00 3.63
CA VAL A 104 2.88 16.44 5.01
C VAL A 104 3.60 15.34 5.78
N PHE A 105 3.18 14.08 5.62
CA PHE A 105 3.90 12.93 6.18
C PHE A 105 5.30 12.78 5.57
N GLY A 106 5.43 12.99 4.25
CA GLY A 106 6.72 12.99 3.57
C GLY A 106 7.68 14.05 4.10
N LEU A 107 7.19 15.28 4.30
CA LEU A 107 7.99 16.39 4.83
C LEU A 107 8.41 16.15 6.29
N TRP A 108 7.49 15.66 7.13
CA TRP A 108 7.84 15.27 8.49
C TRP A 108 8.87 14.13 8.49
N GLY A 109 8.70 13.14 7.62
CA GLY A 109 9.64 12.04 7.47
C GLY A 109 11.02 12.51 7.06
N LEU A 110 11.11 13.44 6.11
CA LEU A 110 12.38 14.01 5.66
C LEU A 110 13.06 14.86 6.73
N THR A 111 12.30 15.66 7.49
CA THR A 111 12.87 16.62 8.46
C THR A 111 13.12 16.03 9.85
N VAL A 112 12.42 14.95 10.20
CA VAL A 112 12.50 14.33 11.54
C VAL A 112 12.98 12.89 11.45
N LEU A 113 12.26 12.03 10.74
CA LEU A 113 12.55 10.59 10.74
C LEU A 113 13.88 10.25 10.09
N VAL A 114 14.16 10.80 8.90
CA VAL A 114 15.39 10.57 8.14
C VAL A 114 16.63 10.98 8.96
N PRO A 115 16.68 12.18 9.59
CA PRO A 115 17.79 12.54 10.49
C PRO A 115 17.92 11.62 11.71
N ILE A 116 16.82 11.12 12.28
CA ILE A 116 16.89 10.15 13.39
C ILE A 116 17.54 8.85 12.92
N ILE A 117 17.13 8.32 11.77
CA ILE A 117 17.73 7.11 11.20
C ILE A 117 19.19 7.39 10.82
N ALA A 118 19.51 8.55 10.26
CA ALA A 118 20.87 8.91 9.86
C ALA A 118 21.86 8.95 11.04
N LYS A 119 21.39 9.28 12.26
CA LYS A 119 22.22 9.19 13.48
C LYS A 119 22.62 7.76 13.82
N TRP A 120 21.81 6.78 13.44
CA TRP A 120 22.06 5.37 13.69
C TRP A 120 22.79 4.73 12.50
N GLN A 121 22.31 4.98 11.29
CA GLN A 121 22.85 4.48 10.04
C GLN A 121 22.69 5.53 8.93
N PRO A 122 23.77 6.25 8.56
CA PRO A 122 23.77 7.13 7.39
C PRO A 122 23.46 6.35 6.09
N PRO A 123 22.74 6.93 5.11
CA PRO A 123 22.33 8.34 4.99
C PRO A 123 20.98 8.67 5.66
N GLY A 124 20.33 7.71 6.32
CA GLY A 124 18.99 7.84 6.90
C GLY A 124 17.85 7.70 5.88
N ALA A 125 18.00 8.30 4.70
CA ALA A 125 17.07 8.13 3.59
C ALA A 125 17.19 6.70 3.03
N SER A 126 16.15 5.89 3.22
CA SER A 126 16.25 4.44 3.09
C SER A 126 14.91 3.77 2.85
N LEU A 127 14.94 2.49 2.46
CA LEU A 127 13.76 1.63 2.40
C LEU A 127 13.00 1.61 3.74
N LEU A 128 13.70 1.55 4.87
CA LEU A 128 13.12 1.59 6.22
C LEU A 128 12.35 2.90 6.46
N ALA A 129 12.96 4.04 6.13
CA ALA A 129 12.29 5.34 6.24
C ALA A 129 11.00 5.37 5.41
N GLY A 130 11.05 4.82 4.19
CA GLY A 130 9.88 4.63 3.33
C GLY A 130 8.80 3.75 3.98
N MET A 131 9.17 2.57 4.48
CA MET A 131 8.24 1.64 5.15
C MET A 131 7.55 2.28 6.36
N LEU A 132 8.29 3.01 7.19
CA LEU A 132 7.74 3.64 8.40
C LEU A 132 6.77 4.76 8.08
N ILE A 133 7.11 5.66 7.14
CA ILE A 133 6.20 6.74 6.73
C ILE A 133 4.95 6.19 6.05
N LEU A 134 5.11 5.19 5.18
CA LEU A 134 3.98 4.49 4.59
C LEU A 134 3.12 3.82 5.66
N ALA A 135 3.71 3.16 6.66
CA ALA A 135 2.99 2.55 7.76
C ALA A 135 2.14 3.58 8.51
N PHE A 136 2.71 4.72 8.90
CA PHE A 136 1.97 5.81 9.54
C PHE A 136 0.82 6.31 8.69
N MET A 137 1.02 6.42 7.37
CA MET A 137 0.00 6.90 6.45
C MET A 137 -1.14 5.89 6.22
N VAL A 138 -0.85 4.59 6.14
CA VAL A 138 -1.88 3.56 5.86
C VAL A 138 -2.53 3.01 7.13
N LEU A 139 -1.93 3.21 8.31
CA LEU A 139 -2.48 2.80 9.59
C LEU A 139 -3.91 3.30 9.84
N PRO A 140 -4.28 4.56 9.56
CA PRO A 140 -5.66 5.01 9.66
C PRO A 140 -6.62 4.24 8.76
N THR A 141 -6.17 3.90 7.55
CA THR A 141 -6.97 3.13 6.60
C THR A 141 -7.23 1.74 7.14
N VAL A 142 -6.20 1.05 7.66
CA VAL A 142 -6.34 -0.27 8.28
C VAL A 142 -7.25 -0.21 9.51
N ALA A 143 -7.03 0.75 10.41
CA ALA A 143 -7.80 0.87 11.65
C ALA A 143 -9.29 1.12 11.39
N LEU A 144 -9.63 2.05 10.48
CA LEU A 144 -11.03 2.37 10.17
C LEU A 144 -11.73 1.24 9.42
N THR A 145 -11.05 0.59 8.48
CA THR A 145 -11.62 -0.56 7.75
C THR A 145 -11.79 -1.77 8.66
N ALA A 146 -10.86 -2.02 9.58
CA ALA A 146 -10.97 -3.08 10.57
C ALA A 146 -12.10 -2.82 11.58
N ASP A 147 -12.28 -1.58 12.05
CA ASP A 147 -13.40 -1.21 12.92
C ASP A 147 -14.75 -1.41 12.21
N ALA A 148 -14.84 -1.01 10.93
CA ALA A 148 -16.04 -1.26 10.12
C ALA A 148 -16.32 -2.76 9.94
N ALA A 149 -15.30 -3.57 9.66
CA ALA A 149 -15.43 -5.02 9.50
C ALA A 149 -15.91 -5.70 10.80
N LEU A 150 -15.33 -5.33 11.96
CA LEU A 150 -15.74 -5.86 13.26
C LEU A 150 -17.14 -5.38 13.68
N LYS A 151 -17.55 -4.18 13.29
CA LYS A 151 -18.92 -3.68 13.51
C LYS A 151 -19.97 -4.40 12.68
N ALA A 152 -19.59 -4.89 11.49
CA ALA A 152 -20.49 -5.63 10.60
C ALA A 152 -20.81 -7.05 11.10
N VAL A 153 -20.06 -7.57 12.09
CA VAL A 153 -20.34 -8.89 12.70
C VAL A 153 -21.73 -8.88 13.35
N PRO A 154 -22.62 -9.83 13.00
CA PRO A 154 -23.96 -9.92 13.59
C PRO A 154 -23.91 -10.03 15.11
N LYS A 155 -24.69 -9.19 15.80
CA LYS A 155 -24.77 -9.20 17.27
C LYS A 155 -25.21 -10.55 17.83
N GLN A 156 -25.99 -11.32 17.07
CA GLN A 156 -26.45 -12.67 17.43
C GLN A 156 -25.27 -13.62 17.72
N TYR A 157 -24.22 -13.58 16.90
CA TYR A 157 -23.02 -14.39 17.14
C TYR A 157 -22.31 -13.99 18.43
N LEU A 158 -22.26 -12.68 18.72
CA LEU A 158 -21.62 -12.17 19.93
C LEU A 158 -22.42 -12.50 21.19
N HIS A 159 -23.74 -12.30 21.17
CA HIS A 159 -24.62 -12.61 22.30
C HIS A 159 -24.71 -14.13 22.56
N GLY A 160 -24.77 -14.95 21.51
CA GLY A 160 -24.77 -16.41 21.63
C GLY A 160 -23.49 -16.94 22.27
N ALA A 161 -22.32 -16.44 21.85
CA ALA A 161 -21.05 -16.80 22.44
C ALA A 161 -20.95 -16.39 23.93
N ASN A 162 -21.43 -15.19 24.29
CA ASN A 162 -21.49 -14.76 25.69
C ASN A 162 -22.45 -15.63 26.53
N ALA A 163 -23.59 -16.05 25.97
CA ALA A 163 -24.54 -16.93 26.66
C ALA A 163 -23.95 -18.34 26.93
N LEU A 164 -23.02 -18.79 26.08
CA LEU A 164 -22.25 -20.03 26.28
C LEU A 164 -21.09 -19.88 27.28
N GLY A 165 -20.92 -18.71 27.92
CA GLY A 165 -19.86 -18.48 28.90
C GLY A 165 -18.46 -18.35 28.27
N ILE A 166 -18.36 -18.06 26.97
CA ILE A 166 -17.07 -17.88 26.30
C ILE A 166 -16.39 -16.62 26.83
N SER A 167 -15.10 -16.73 27.18
CA SER A 167 -14.30 -15.60 27.65
C SER A 167 -14.17 -14.52 26.57
N GLN A 168 -13.90 -13.27 26.97
CA GLN A 168 -13.77 -12.16 26.02
C GLN A 168 -12.67 -12.39 24.97
N ALA A 169 -11.55 -12.99 25.37
CA ALA A 169 -10.50 -13.39 24.41
C ALA A 169 -11.01 -14.47 23.45
N GLY A 170 -11.73 -15.48 23.95
CA GLY A 170 -12.36 -16.50 23.12
C GLY A 170 -13.38 -15.91 22.14
N LEU A 171 -14.18 -14.94 22.56
CA LEU A 171 -15.14 -14.23 21.72
C LEU A 171 -14.43 -13.51 20.57
N ILE A 172 -13.32 -12.83 20.85
CA ILE A 172 -12.58 -12.06 19.84
C ILE A 172 -11.92 -13.00 18.82
N PHE A 173 -11.12 -13.96 19.30
CA PHE A 173 -10.30 -14.80 18.43
C PHE A 173 -11.07 -15.91 17.73
N ASN A 174 -12.11 -16.46 18.36
CA ASN A 174 -12.85 -17.61 17.81
C ASN A 174 -14.17 -17.23 17.12
N VAL A 175 -14.71 -16.02 17.37
CA VAL A 175 -16.01 -15.61 16.80
C VAL A 175 -15.88 -14.33 15.99
N ALA A 176 -15.44 -13.23 16.61
CA ALA A 176 -15.45 -11.92 15.96
C ALA A 176 -14.46 -11.81 14.79
N ILE A 177 -13.19 -12.18 15.00
CA ILE A 177 -12.15 -12.11 13.96
C ILE A 177 -12.48 -13.07 12.80
N PRO A 178 -12.83 -14.35 13.03
CA PRO A 178 -13.24 -15.25 11.96
C PRO A 178 -14.47 -14.76 11.19
N ALA A 179 -15.47 -14.21 11.88
CA ALA A 179 -16.66 -13.64 11.23
C ALA A 179 -16.33 -12.38 10.39
N ALA A 180 -15.36 -11.57 10.83
CA ALA A 180 -14.92 -10.36 10.14
C ALA A 180 -13.82 -10.60 9.08
N ARG A 181 -13.35 -11.84 8.88
CA ARG A 181 -12.16 -12.16 8.08
C ARG A 181 -12.16 -11.56 6.68
N SER A 182 -13.30 -11.60 5.97
CA SER A 182 -13.42 -11.07 4.61
C SER A 182 -13.27 -9.56 4.58
N GLY A 183 -13.86 -8.86 5.57
CA GLY A 183 -13.71 -7.42 5.76
C GLY A 183 -12.30 -7.01 6.16
N LEU A 184 -11.65 -7.77 7.06
CA LEU A 184 -10.27 -7.51 7.48
C LEU A 184 -9.28 -7.68 6.32
N ILE A 185 -9.41 -8.76 5.55
CA ILE A 185 -8.58 -9.00 4.35
C ILE A 185 -8.83 -7.90 3.31
N GLY A 186 -10.09 -7.52 3.08
CA GLY A 186 -10.42 -6.42 2.17
C GLY A 186 -9.84 -5.07 2.61
N GLY A 187 -9.85 -4.79 3.91
CA GLY A 187 -9.26 -3.59 4.50
C GLY A 187 -7.73 -3.54 4.36
N ILE A 188 -7.04 -4.65 4.65
CA ILE A 188 -5.59 -4.77 4.43
C ILE A 188 -5.27 -4.57 2.95
N LEU A 189 -6.02 -5.20 2.04
CA LEU A 189 -5.81 -5.05 0.60
C LEU A 189 -5.95 -3.59 0.15
N LEU A 190 -6.98 -2.89 0.62
CA LEU A 190 -7.17 -1.48 0.30
C LEU A 190 -5.98 -0.63 0.79
N ALA A 191 -5.48 -0.91 1.99
CA ALA A 191 -4.28 -0.27 2.52
C ALA A 191 -3.03 -0.60 1.70
N THR A 192 -2.85 -1.85 1.25
CA THR A 192 -1.73 -2.25 0.39
C THR A 192 -1.78 -1.55 -0.96
N ALA A 193 -2.94 -1.49 -1.60
CA ALA A 193 -3.13 -0.77 -2.86
C ALA A 193 -2.81 0.72 -2.71
N ARG A 194 -3.21 1.34 -1.59
CA ARG A 194 -2.83 2.71 -1.25
C ARG A 194 -1.32 2.88 -1.06
N ALA A 195 -0.65 1.95 -0.38
CA ALA A 195 0.79 1.98 -0.17
C ALA A 195 1.58 1.84 -1.49
N LEU A 196 1.15 0.94 -2.38
CA LEU A 196 1.79 0.74 -3.70
C LEU A 196 1.65 1.96 -4.61
N GLY A 197 0.53 2.68 -4.51
CA GLY A 197 0.27 3.91 -5.26
C GLY A 197 0.89 5.17 -4.65
N GLU A 198 1.52 5.07 -3.47
CA GLU A 198 2.06 6.25 -2.81
C GLU A 198 3.29 6.77 -3.55
N THR A 199 3.29 8.07 -3.82
CA THR A 199 4.29 8.72 -4.69
C THR A 199 5.08 9.77 -3.93
N MET A 200 4.38 10.73 -3.29
CA MET A 200 5.03 11.92 -2.75
C MET A 200 5.75 11.64 -1.44
N ALA A 201 5.12 10.90 -0.52
CA ALA A 201 5.73 10.62 0.77
C ALA A 201 7.03 9.83 0.62
N VAL A 202 7.03 8.81 -0.25
CA VAL A 202 8.19 7.94 -0.49
C VAL A 202 9.30 8.68 -1.25
N LEU A 203 8.94 9.49 -2.25
CA LEU A 203 9.90 10.31 -2.99
C LEU A 203 10.73 11.21 -2.06
N MET A 204 10.14 11.71 -0.97
CA MET A 204 10.86 12.59 -0.04
C MET A 204 11.82 11.85 0.90
N VAL A 205 11.60 10.56 1.20
CA VAL A 205 12.32 9.86 2.29
C VAL A 205 13.14 8.64 1.86
N ALA A 206 12.89 8.09 0.68
CA ALA A 206 13.52 6.82 0.24
C ALA A 206 14.92 6.98 -0.36
N GLY A 207 15.38 8.21 -0.61
CA GLY A 207 16.71 8.50 -1.18
C GLY A 207 16.78 8.41 -2.70
N ASN A 208 15.79 7.82 -3.38
CA ASN A 208 15.61 7.82 -4.83
C ASN A 208 16.80 7.26 -5.64
N VAL A 209 17.49 6.25 -5.12
CA VAL A 209 18.56 5.54 -5.86
C VAL A 209 17.99 4.29 -6.53
N VAL A 210 18.26 4.08 -7.81
CA VAL A 210 17.84 2.85 -8.51
C VAL A 210 18.84 1.74 -8.20
N GLN A 211 18.50 0.92 -7.22
CA GLN A 211 19.28 -0.28 -6.86
C GLN A 211 18.38 -1.30 -6.18
N VAL A 212 18.80 -2.57 -6.22
CA VAL A 212 18.13 -3.62 -5.44
C VAL A 212 18.59 -3.47 -3.99
N PRO A 213 17.66 -3.26 -3.03
CA PRO A 213 18.03 -3.13 -1.63
C PRO A 213 18.55 -4.47 -1.10
N ASN A 214 19.75 -4.48 -0.54
CA ASN A 214 20.31 -5.62 0.19
C ASN A 214 20.06 -5.49 1.70
N SER A 215 19.85 -4.26 2.17
CA SER A 215 19.55 -3.89 3.54
C SER A 215 18.33 -2.97 3.61
N LEU A 216 17.65 -2.94 4.76
CA LEU A 216 16.56 -2.00 5.03
C LEU A 216 17.05 -0.54 5.04
N PHE A 217 18.34 -0.31 5.27
CA PHE A 217 18.93 1.03 5.33
C PHE A 217 19.38 1.54 3.96
N ASP A 218 19.29 0.73 2.91
CA ASP A 218 19.70 1.15 1.57
C ASP A 218 18.69 2.15 1.00
N PRO A 219 19.16 3.23 0.33
CA PRO A 219 18.30 4.12 -0.42
C PRO A 219 17.72 3.38 -1.62
N VAL A 220 16.44 3.64 -1.92
CA VAL A 220 15.71 2.98 -2.99
C VAL A 220 14.86 3.98 -3.77
N ARG A 221 14.49 3.61 -4.99
CA ARG A 221 13.53 4.34 -5.83
C ARG A 221 12.34 3.44 -6.11
N VAL A 222 11.14 3.89 -5.79
CA VAL A 222 9.89 3.20 -6.13
C VAL A 222 9.40 3.59 -7.52
N LEU A 223 8.58 2.76 -8.15
CA LEU A 223 8.08 2.98 -9.51
C LEU A 223 7.31 4.30 -9.64
N THR A 224 6.47 4.60 -8.65
CA THR A 224 5.67 5.83 -8.59
C THR A 224 6.56 7.07 -8.56
N ALA A 225 7.61 7.06 -7.74
CA ALA A 225 8.60 8.12 -7.66
C ALA A 225 9.37 8.26 -8.98
N ASN A 226 9.71 7.15 -9.64
CA ASN A 226 10.39 7.20 -10.94
C ASN A 226 9.52 7.87 -12.02
N ILE A 227 8.24 7.52 -12.08
CA ILE A 227 7.28 8.17 -12.97
C ILE A 227 7.20 9.67 -12.64
N ALA A 228 7.08 10.04 -11.36
CA ALA A 228 6.96 11.44 -10.96
C ALA A 228 8.21 12.28 -11.27
N LEU A 229 9.41 11.73 -11.08
CA LEU A 229 10.68 12.44 -11.27
C LEU A 229 10.99 12.66 -12.76
N GLU A 230 10.68 11.69 -13.61
CA GLU A 230 11.21 11.66 -14.97
C GLU A 230 10.16 12.02 -16.04
N MET A 231 8.86 11.87 -15.75
CA MET A 231 7.79 12.13 -16.73
C MET A 231 7.81 13.55 -17.30
N ALA A 232 8.20 14.54 -16.50
CA ALA A 232 8.23 15.94 -16.91
C ALA A 232 9.25 16.24 -18.04
N TYR A 233 10.33 15.45 -18.13
CA TYR A 233 11.42 15.67 -19.07
C TYR A 233 11.56 14.55 -20.10
N ALA A 234 10.70 13.53 -20.03
CA ALA A 234 10.80 12.34 -20.85
C ALA A 234 10.40 12.59 -22.31
N THR A 235 11.31 12.31 -23.24
CA THR A 235 11.05 12.35 -24.68
C THR A 235 10.69 10.96 -25.21
N THR A 236 9.87 10.93 -26.27
CA THR A 236 9.40 9.80 -27.07
C THR A 236 9.58 8.40 -26.44
N GLU A 237 10.77 7.79 -26.55
CA GLU A 237 11.03 6.42 -26.07
C GLU A 237 11.07 6.31 -24.55
N HIS A 238 11.77 7.25 -23.89
CA HIS A 238 11.83 7.33 -22.45
C HIS A 238 10.43 7.50 -21.84
N ARG A 239 9.58 8.32 -22.46
CA ARG A 239 8.19 8.51 -22.02
C ARG A 239 7.38 7.22 -22.13
N SER A 240 7.49 6.50 -23.24
CA SER A 240 6.82 5.21 -23.41
C SER A 240 7.30 4.15 -22.41
N ALA A 241 8.59 4.16 -22.03
CA ALA A 241 9.13 3.30 -20.98
C ALA A 241 8.55 3.62 -19.59
N LEU A 242 8.31 4.90 -19.26
CA LEU A 242 7.63 5.27 -18.02
C LEU A 242 6.17 4.80 -17.97
N PHE A 243 5.48 4.76 -19.11
CA PHE A 243 4.15 4.14 -19.18
C PHE A 243 4.20 2.64 -18.92
N VAL A 244 5.26 1.93 -19.34
CA VAL A 244 5.49 0.52 -18.98
C VAL A 244 5.60 0.37 -17.45
N SER A 245 6.29 1.28 -16.76
CA SER A 245 6.35 1.30 -15.29
C SER A 245 4.95 1.44 -14.66
N GLY A 246 4.12 2.33 -15.21
CA GLY A 246 2.74 2.53 -14.77
C GLY A 246 1.86 1.30 -15.02
N LEU A 247 2.00 0.67 -16.19
CA LEU A 247 1.33 -0.58 -16.54
C LEU A 247 1.74 -1.71 -15.59
N ALA A 248 3.05 -1.85 -15.29
CA ALA A 248 3.56 -2.85 -14.36
C ALA A 248 2.98 -2.66 -12.95
N LEU A 249 2.92 -1.42 -12.45
CA LEU A 249 2.30 -1.11 -11.16
C LEU A 249 0.80 -1.43 -11.16
N MET A 250 0.08 -1.06 -12.23
CA MET A 250 -1.35 -1.34 -12.37
C MET A 250 -1.63 -2.85 -12.36
N LEU A 251 -0.84 -3.63 -13.10
CA LEU A 251 -0.94 -5.09 -13.11
C LEU A 251 -0.64 -5.70 -11.75
N LEU A 252 0.34 -5.16 -11.01
CA LEU A 252 0.64 -5.57 -9.64
C LEU A 252 -0.57 -5.34 -8.71
N VAL A 253 -1.17 -4.16 -8.76
CA VAL A 253 -2.35 -3.81 -7.93
C VAL A 253 -3.56 -4.68 -8.30
N VAL A 254 -3.86 -4.83 -9.59
CA VAL A 254 -4.97 -5.68 -10.05
C VAL A 254 -4.73 -7.15 -9.70
N GLY A 255 -3.50 -7.63 -9.83
CA GLY A 255 -3.11 -8.99 -9.45
C GLY A 255 -3.34 -9.25 -7.96
N LEU A 256 -2.90 -8.33 -7.09
CA LEU A 256 -3.15 -8.40 -5.65
C LEU A 256 -4.65 -8.41 -5.33
N ALA A 257 -5.43 -7.54 -5.98
CA ALA A 257 -6.86 -7.48 -5.77
C ALA A 257 -7.58 -8.77 -6.22
N ALA A 258 -7.17 -9.34 -7.35
CA ALA A 258 -7.73 -10.59 -7.86
C ALA A 258 -7.41 -11.79 -6.95
N MET A 259 -6.19 -11.87 -6.42
CA MET A 259 -5.80 -12.91 -5.46
C MET A 259 -6.62 -12.84 -4.18
N ALA A 260 -6.80 -11.64 -3.64
CA ALA A 260 -7.61 -11.43 -2.44
C ALA A 260 -9.10 -11.75 -2.67
N GLY A 261 -9.66 -11.39 -3.84
CA GLY A 261 -11.03 -11.74 -4.20
C GLY A 261 -11.26 -13.25 -4.27
N LYS A 262 -10.29 -14.01 -4.81
CA LYS A 262 -10.34 -15.48 -4.81
C LYS A 262 -10.25 -16.08 -3.40
N LEU A 263 -9.45 -15.50 -2.52
CA LEU A 263 -9.42 -15.90 -1.10
C LEU A 263 -10.74 -15.60 -0.39
N GLY A 264 -11.34 -14.43 -0.62
CA GLY A 264 -12.61 -14.04 -0.03
C GLY A 264 -13.82 -14.83 -0.55
N GLY A 265 -13.82 -15.19 -1.84
CA GLY A 265 -14.89 -15.97 -2.47
C GLY A 265 -14.95 -17.43 -2.01
N ARG A 266 -13.80 -18.03 -1.67
CA ARG A 266 -13.73 -19.40 -1.11
C ARG A 266 -14.27 -19.53 0.32
N LEU A 267 -14.61 -18.41 0.97
CA LEU A 267 -14.99 -18.35 2.37
C LEU A 267 -16.50 -18.15 2.59
N HIS A 268 -17.26 -17.99 1.49
CA HIS A 268 -18.74 -17.88 1.46
C HIS A 268 -19.42 -19.07 0.75
N GLY A 269 -18.66 -20.08 0.31
CA GLY A 269 -19.17 -21.38 -0.12
C GLY A 269 -18.96 -22.40 0.98
#